data_AF-A0A529VUS5-F1
#
_entry.id   AF-A0A529VUS5-F1
#
_cell.length_a   1.000
_cell.length_b   1.000
_cell.length_c   1.000
_cell.angle_alpha   90.00
_cell.angle_beta   90.00
_cell.angle_gamma   90.00
#
_symmetry.space_group_name_H-M   'P 1'
#
loop_
_entity.id
_entity.type
_entity.pdbx_description
1 polymer ?
#
loop_
_entity_poly.entity_id
_entity_poly.type
_entity_poly.pdbx_seq_one_letter_code
_entity_poly.pdbx_strand_id
1 'polypeptide(L)'
;MVGNALRKARRDFMFRYGRRLRQMEHWLVARLAMVLLSLLRLLPPDSALNFADRAARRVGPLVGRHRVAVNNLRLAYPQKSDAEIEAIARDM
;
A
#
# COMPACT_ATOMS: atom_id res chain seq x y z
N MET A 1 39.18 29.19 -11.64
CA MET A 1 39.25 27.73 -11.38
C MET A 1 38.62 27.31 -10.03
N VAL A 2 38.79 28.05 -8.94
CA VAL A 2 38.33 27.68 -7.57
C VAL A 2 36.80 27.48 -7.44
N GLY A 3 35.99 28.30 -8.11
CA GLY A 3 34.51 28.21 -8.03
C GLY A 3 33.90 26.92 -8.61
N ASN A 4 34.56 26.29 -9.59
CA ASN A 4 34.08 25.03 -10.17
C ASN A 4 34.46 23.82 -9.31
N ALA A 5 35.59 23.86 -8.62
CA ALA A 5 35.99 22.83 -7.66
C ALA A 5 35.04 22.80 -6.45
N LEU A 6 34.66 23.96 -5.92
CA LEU A 6 33.68 24.08 -4.82
C LEU A 6 32.28 23.58 -5.23
N ARG A 7 31.81 23.91 -6.44
CA ARG A 7 30.54 23.38 -6.97
C ARG A 7 30.55 21.87 -7.13
N LYS A 8 31.66 21.30 -7.63
CA LYS A 8 31.83 19.85 -7.78
C LYS A 8 31.85 19.15 -6.42
N ALA A 9 32.62 19.67 -5.45
CA ALA A 9 32.67 19.13 -4.10
C ALA A 9 31.31 19.16 -3.40
N ARG A 10 30.56 20.27 -3.51
CA ARG A 10 29.19 20.39 -2.97
C ARG A 10 28.24 19.38 -3.61
N ARG A 11 28.30 19.23 -4.93
CA ARG A 11 27.49 18.27 -5.68
C ARG A 11 27.79 16.83 -5.25
N ASP A 12 29.06 16.46 -5.17
CA ASP A 12 29.48 15.11 -4.79
C ASP A 12 29.17 14.80 -3.32
N PHE A 13 29.18 15.82 -2.45
CA PHE A 13 28.71 15.73 -1.07
C PHE A 13 27.20 15.50 -1.01
N MET A 14 26.41 16.30 -1.73
CA MET A 14 24.96 16.14 -1.83
C MET A 14 24.55 14.77 -2.38
N PHE A 15 25.24 14.27 -3.40
CA PHE A 15 24.99 12.92 -3.94
C PHE A 15 25.30 11.81 -2.93
N ARG A 16 26.37 11.94 -2.15
CA ARG A 16 26.70 10.98 -1.09
C ARG A 16 25.66 10.98 0.04
N TYR A 17 25.22 12.16 0.47
CA TYR A 17 24.17 12.28 1.49
C TYR A 17 22.82 11.76 0.98
N GLY A 18 22.43 12.11 -0.24
CA GLY A 18 21.19 11.62 -0.84
C GLY A 18 21.15 10.10 -0.98
N ARG A 19 22.28 9.44 -1.28
CA ARG A 19 22.36 7.97 -1.29
C ARG A 19 22.20 7.36 0.10
N ARG A 20 22.83 7.94 1.13
CA ARG A 20 22.67 7.47 2.51
C ARG A 20 21.24 7.63 3.02
N LEU A 21 20.58 8.75 2.71
CA LEU A 21 19.18 8.98 3.06
C LEU A 21 18.25 7.93 2.43
N ARG A 22 18.42 7.63 1.13
CA ARG A 22 17.65 6.55 0.48
C ARG A 22 17.93 5.19 1.10
N GLN A 23 19.18 4.91 1.46
CA GLN A 23 19.50 3.64 2.11
C GLN A 23 18.89 3.53 3.51
N MET A 24 18.85 4.64 4.27
CA MET A 24 18.15 4.71 5.56
C MET A 24 16.64 4.55 5.39
N GLU A 25 16.04 5.16 4.36
CA GLU A 25 14.64 4.98 4.01
C GLU A 25 14.33 3.51 3.74
N HIS A 26 15.08 2.85 2.87
CA HIS A 26 14.89 1.43 2.59
C HIS A 26 15.08 0.55 3.83
N TRP A 27 16.08 0.85 4.66
CA TRP A 27 16.31 0.14 5.91
C TRP A 27 15.14 0.31 6.89
N LEU A 28 14.61 1.54 7.03
CA LEU A 28 13.45 1.83 7.88
C LEU A 28 12.20 1.10 7.39
N VAL A 29 11.93 1.14 6.07
CA VAL A 29 10.81 0.41 5.47
C VAL A 29 10.93 -1.08 5.71
N ALA A 30 12.11 -1.66 5.50
CA ALA A 30 12.35 -3.08 5.76
C ALA A 30 12.18 -3.42 7.25
N ARG A 31 12.68 -2.57 8.16
CA ARG A 31 12.54 -2.77 9.60
C ARG A 31 11.09 -2.69 10.04
N LEU A 32 10.33 -1.72 9.52
CA LEU A 32 8.90 -1.59 9.78
C LEU A 32 8.14 -2.82 9.27
N ALA A 33 8.42 -3.26 8.04
CA ALA A 33 7.82 -4.47 7.48
C ALA A 33 8.10 -5.71 8.34
N MET A 34 9.35 -5.90 8.77
CA MET A 34 9.70 -7.03 9.65
C MET A 34 9.00 -6.96 11.00
N VAL A 35 8.87 -5.78 11.61
CA VAL A 35 8.14 -5.61 12.87
C VAL A 35 6.67 -5.94 12.69
N LEU A 36 6.02 -5.42 11.64
CA LEU A 36 4.61 -5.71 11.34
C LEU A 36 4.38 -7.21 11.11
N LEU A 37 5.24 -7.87 10.33
CA LEU A 37 5.16 -9.32 10.11
C LEU A 37 5.37 -10.12 11.40
N SER A 38 6.28 -9.67 12.26
CA SER A 38 6.53 -10.33 13.55
C SER A 38 5.34 -10.19 14.49
N LEU A 39 4.69 -9.02 14.52
CA LEU A 39 3.46 -8.80 15.29
C LEU A 39 2.30 -9.64 14.74
N LEU A 40 2.15 -9.72 13.42
CA LEU A 40 1.14 -10.56 12.77
C LEU A 40 1.31 -12.04 13.14
N ARG A 41 2.55 -12.54 13.27
CA ARG A 41 2.83 -13.92 13.70
C ARG A 41 2.40 -14.24 15.13
N LEU A 42 2.19 -13.24 15.98
CA LEU A 42 1.73 -13.44 17.35
C LEU A 42 0.20 -13.56 17.45
N LEU A 43 -0.54 -13.19 16.39
CA LEU A 43 -2.00 -13.28 16.39
C LEU A 43 -2.46 -14.73 16.19
N PRO A 44 -3.44 -15.21 16.96
CA PRO A 44 -4.15 -16.45 16.65
C PRO A 44 -4.72 -16.40 15.23
N PRO A 45 -4.69 -17.50 14.46
CA PRO A 45 -5.14 -17.52 13.07
C PRO A 45 -6.54 -16.94 12.87
N ASP A 46 -7.50 -17.31 13.71
CA ASP A 46 -8.88 -16.83 13.61
C ASP A 46 -8.99 -15.32 13.84
N SER A 47 -8.23 -14.78 14.79
CA SER A 47 -8.22 -13.34 15.07
C SER A 47 -7.58 -12.55 13.92
N ALA A 48 -6.51 -13.09 13.32
CA ALA A 48 -5.85 -12.49 12.17
C ALA A 48 -6.78 -12.47 10.94
N LEU A 49 -7.46 -13.59 10.65
CA LEU A 49 -8.42 -13.68 9.55
C LEU A 49 -9.60 -12.73 9.76
N ASN A 50 -10.18 -12.71 10.96
CA ASN A 50 -11.27 -11.78 11.30
C ASN A 50 -10.85 -10.31 11.23
N PHE A 51 -9.59 -9.98 11.48
CA PHE A 51 -9.06 -8.63 11.30
C PHE A 51 -8.91 -8.30 9.81
N ALA A 52 -8.27 -9.18 9.04
CA ALA A 52 -8.06 -9.00 7.61
C ALA A 52 -9.40 -8.80 6.88
N ASP A 53 -10.40 -9.61 7.22
CA ASP A 53 -11.76 -9.55 6.70
C ASP A 53 -12.46 -8.21 7.00
N ARG A 54 -12.39 -7.75 8.27
CA ARG A 54 -12.93 -6.43 8.67
C ARG A 54 -12.19 -5.25 8.02
N ALA A 55 -10.90 -5.40 7.77
CA ALA A 55 -10.09 -4.40 7.09
C ALA A 55 -10.42 -4.37 5.60
N ALA A 56 -10.53 -5.54 4.96
CA ALA A 56 -10.91 -5.69 3.55
C ALA A 56 -12.28 -5.06 3.29
N ARG A 57 -13.30 -5.33 4.11
CA ARG A 57 -14.63 -4.71 3.95
C ARG A 57 -14.64 -3.18 4.13
N ARG A 58 -13.69 -2.62 4.89
CA ARG A 58 -13.58 -1.15 5.08
C ARG A 58 -12.75 -0.47 4.01
N VAL A 59 -11.65 -1.09 3.60
CA VAL A 59 -10.66 -0.50 2.69
C VAL A 59 -10.93 -0.89 1.24
N GLY A 60 -11.44 -2.11 1.00
CA GLY A 60 -11.76 -2.67 -0.32
C GLY A 60 -12.50 -1.70 -1.22
N PRO A 61 -13.60 -1.07 -0.77
CA PRO A 61 -14.34 -0.08 -1.56
C PRO A 61 -13.53 1.14 -2.04
N LEU A 62 -12.45 1.47 -1.34
CA LEU A 62 -11.55 2.58 -1.67
C LEU A 62 -10.47 2.16 -2.70
N VAL A 63 -10.28 0.86 -2.91
CA VAL A 63 -9.29 0.33 -3.86
C VAL A 63 -9.91 0.29 -5.26
N GLY A 64 -9.15 0.67 -6.28
CA GLY A 64 -9.63 0.70 -7.68
C GLY A 64 -10.23 -0.62 -8.19
N ARG A 65 -9.86 -1.76 -7.58
CA ARG A 65 -10.45 -3.08 -7.89
C ARG A 65 -11.94 -3.16 -7.57
N HIS A 66 -12.43 -2.47 -6.53
CA HIS A 66 -13.87 -2.40 -6.23
C HIS A 66 -14.66 -1.79 -7.38
N ARG A 67 -14.14 -0.71 -7.99
CA ARG A 67 -14.77 -0.07 -9.15
C ARG A 67 -14.86 -1.00 -10.35
N VAL A 68 -13.81 -1.80 -10.58
CA VAL A 68 -13.80 -2.80 -11.67
C VAL A 68 -14.84 -3.88 -11.41
N ALA A 69 -14.94 -4.38 -10.16
CA ALA A 69 -15.95 -5.36 -9.78
C ALA A 69 -17.37 -4.82 -9.99
N VAL A 70 -17.67 -3.62 -9.49
CA VAL A 70 -18.98 -2.96 -9.69
C VAL A 70 -19.31 -2.78 -11.17
N ASN A 71 -18.35 -2.32 -11.99
CA ASN A 71 -18.58 -2.14 -13.42
C ASN A 71 -18.87 -3.47 -14.13
N ASN A 72 -18.11 -4.53 -13.80
CA ASN A 72 -18.35 -5.85 -14.37
C ASN A 72 -19.71 -6.41 -13.96
N LEU A 73 -20.12 -6.21 -12.71
CA LEU A 73 -21.43 -6.65 -12.20
C LEU A 73 -22.59 -5.91 -12.86
N ARG A 74 -22.46 -4.61 -13.14
CA ARG A 74 -23.46 -3.84 -13.91
C ARG A 74 -23.62 -4.36 -15.33
N LEU A 75 -22.53 -4.78 -15.96
CA LEU A 75 -22.55 -5.36 -17.31
C LEU A 75 -23.14 -6.78 -17.30
N ALA A 76 -22.81 -7.59 -16.29
CA ALA A 76 -23.25 -8.97 -16.19
C ALA A 76 -24.72 -9.11 -15.71
N TYR A 77 -25.18 -8.19 -14.86
CA TYR A 77 -26.50 -8.23 -14.23
C TYR A 77 -27.23 -6.88 -14.34
N PRO A 78 -27.55 -6.41 -15.57
CA PRO A 78 -28.19 -5.11 -15.78
C PRO A 78 -29.58 -4.98 -15.13
N GLN A 79 -30.22 -6.11 -14.81
CA GLN A 79 -31.52 -6.18 -14.13
C GLN A 79 -31.44 -5.96 -12.61
N LYS A 80 -30.24 -5.95 -12.02
CA LYS A 80 -30.06 -5.77 -10.57
C LYS A 80 -29.98 -4.29 -10.22
N SER A 81 -30.49 -3.96 -9.04
CA SER A 81 -30.34 -2.61 -8.50
C SER A 81 -28.89 -2.30 -8.14
N ASP A 82 -28.51 -1.02 -8.17
CA ASP A 82 -27.18 -0.57 -7.74
C ASP A 82 -26.85 -1.00 -6.30
N ALA A 83 -27.86 -1.07 -5.42
CA ALA A 83 -27.70 -1.50 -4.05
C ALA A 83 -27.33 -2.99 -3.94
N GLU A 84 -27.95 -3.86 -4.75
CA GLU A 84 -27.59 -5.28 -4.82
C GLU A 84 -26.19 -5.47 -5.40
N ILE A 85 -25.86 -4.72 -6.46
CA ILE A 85 -24.53 -4.79 -7.08
C ILE A 85 -23.45 -4.38 -6.08
N GLU A 86 -23.66 -3.31 -5.33
CA GLU A 86 -22.73 -2.83 -4.31
C GLU A 86 -22.61 -3.81 -3.14
N ALA A 87 -23.71 -4.48 -2.74
CA ALA A 87 -23.68 -5.51 -1.72
C ALA A 87 -22.83 -6.72 -2.16
N ILE A 88 -23.04 -7.20 -3.40
CA ILE A 88 -22.24 -8.29 -3.97
C ILE A 88 -20.77 -7.87 -4.07
N ALA A 89 -20.49 -6.67 -4.59
CA ALA A 89 -19.11 -6.18 -4.74
C ALA A 89 -18.34 -6.05 -3.41
N ARG A 90 -19.05 -5.86 -2.29
CA ARG A 90 -18.44 -5.79 -0.94
C ARG A 90 -18.19 -7.15 -0.30
N ASP A 91 -18.79 -8.21 -0.82
CA ASP A 91 -18.70 -9.57 -0.30
C ASP A 91 -17.68 -10.45 -1.06
N MET A 92 -17.25 -9.99 -2.24
CA MET A 92 -16.17 -10.58 -3.05
C MET A 92 -14.77 -10.29 -2.48
#